data_AF-A0AAC9P6D4-F1
#
_entry.id   AF-A0AAC9P6D4-F1
#
_cell.length_a   1.000
_cell.length_b   1.000
_cell.length_c   1.000
_cell.angle_alpha   90.00
_cell.angle_beta   90.00
_cell.angle_gamma   90.00
#
_symmetry.space_group_name_H-M   'P 1'
#
loop_
_entity.id
_entity.type
_entity.pdbx_description
1 polymer ?
#
loop_
_entity_poly.entity_id
_entity_poly.type
_entity_poly.pdbx_seq_one_letter_code
_entity_poly.pdbx_strand_id
1 'polypeptide(L)'
;MSSPNPRGPASPGVSAILALVLATISFFALAVFGLGALSVATDRDIIAVPGLGQVPGAVGMLAAVVAFALSLWGSLRRSHPSFLAAPAVALATALAHLVVVWIAVAVASGDLIVATVVAGDLVRGGASAVLLAAGAIAAWGGIALRRTRAQQPQWPWERDDEE
;
A
#
# COMPACT_ATOMS: atom_id res chain seq x y z
N MET A 1 -43.70 -0.86 10.33
CA MET A 1 -42.43 -0.86 11.10
C MET A 1 -41.94 -2.30 11.26
N SER A 2 -41.39 -2.89 10.20
CA SER A 2 -40.87 -4.26 10.24
C SER A 2 -39.59 -4.31 11.07
N SER A 3 -39.59 -5.12 12.12
CA SER A 3 -38.42 -5.33 12.96
C SER A 3 -37.27 -5.92 12.13
N PRO A 4 -36.04 -5.42 12.24
CA PRO A 4 -34.89 -5.99 11.53
C PRO A 4 -34.78 -7.49 11.81
N ASN A 5 -34.75 -8.31 10.76
CA ASN A 5 -34.60 -9.75 10.89
C ASN A 5 -33.29 -10.09 11.62
N PRO A 6 -33.32 -10.66 12.83
CA PRO A 6 -32.13 -10.91 13.65
C PRO A 6 -31.24 -12.05 13.08
N ARG A 7 -31.66 -12.70 11.98
CA ARG A 7 -30.95 -13.81 11.33
C ARG A 7 -30.51 -13.52 9.90
N GLY A 8 -30.73 -12.31 9.38
CA GLY A 8 -30.19 -11.93 8.07
C GLY A 8 -28.66 -11.91 8.12
N PRO A 9 -27.94 -12.48 7.13
CA PRO A 9 -26.48 -12.35 7.10
C PRO A 9 -26.15 -10.86 7.09
N ALA A 10 -25.42 -10.40 8.10
CA ALA A 10 -24.99 -9.00 8.18
C ALA A 10 -24.35 -8.62 6.85
N SER A 11 -24.85 -7.57 6.16
CA SER A 11 -24.26 -7.10 4.89
C SER A 11 -22.75 -7.03 5.06
N PRO A 12 -21.99 -7.95 4.44
CA PRO A 12 -20.56 -7.97 4.64
C PRO A 12 -20.06 -6.70 3.99
N GLY A 13 -19.30 -5.88 4.72
CA GLY A 13 -18.40 -4.95 4.04
C GLY A 13 -17.55 -5.70 3.02
N VAL A 14 -16.94 -4.98 2.07
CA VAL A 14 -16.09 -5.57 1.02
C VAL A 14 -15.22 -6.69 1.60
N SER A 15 -15.20 -7.86 0.95
CA SER A 15 -14.47 -9.02 1.45
C SER A 15 -13.01 -8.65 1.76
N ALA A 16 -12.43 -9.21 2.82
CA ALA A 16 -11.07 -8.87 3.23
C ALA A 16 -10.05 -9.08 2.10
N ILE A 17 -10.29 -10.09 1.24
CA ILE A 17 -9.46 -10.38 0.05
C ILE A 17 -9.63 -9.28 -1.00
N LEU A 18 -10.86 -8.88 -1.32
CA LEU A 18 -11.10 -7.83 -2.31
C LEU A 18 -10.55 -6.48 -1.86
N ALA A 19 -10.72 -6.13 -0.58
CA ALA A 19 -10.13 -4.93 0.01
C ALA A 19 -8.60 -4.95 -0.04
N LEU A 20 -7.98 -6.12 0.22
CA LEU A 20 -6.54 -6.31 0.11
C LEU A 20 -6.05 -6.11 -1.33
N VAL A 21 -6.72 -6.74 -2.30
CA VAL A 21 -6.35 -6.66 -3.72
C VAL A 21 -6.45 -5.22 -4.22
N LEU A 22 -7.59 -4.55 -3.97
CA LEU A 22 -7.78 -3.16 -4.36
C LEU A 22 -6.73 -2.24 -3.73
N ALA A 23 -6.50 -2.36 -2.42
CA ALA A 23 -5.49 -1.57 -1.74
C ALA A 23 -4.08 -1.84 -2.27
N THR A 24 -3.74 -3.08 -2.59
CA THR A 24 -2.42 -3.45 -3.13
C THR A 24 -2.21 -2.88 -4.53
N ILE A 25 -3.23 -2.96 -5.39
CA ILE A 25 -3.21 -2.36 -6.74
C ILE A 25 -3.11 -0.84 -6.63
N SER A 26 -3.91 -0.22 -5.77
CA SER A 26 -3.84 1.24 -5.54
C SER A 26 -2.49 1.67 -4.99
N PHE A 27 -1.89 0.92 -4.08
CA PHE A 27 -0.53 1.17 -3.58
C PHE A 27 0.49 1.14 -4.73
N PHE A 28 0.47 0.09 -5.54
CA PHE A 28 1.38 -0.06 -6.66
C PHE A 28 1.20 1.09 -7.67
N ALA A 29 -0.04 1.42 -8.02
CA ALA A 29 -0.36 2.50 -8.95
C ALA A 29 0.08 3.87 -8.41
N LEU A 30 -0.20 4.19 -7.14
CA LEU A 30 0.22 5.43 -6.50
C LEU A 30 1.74 5.53 -6.37
N ALA A 31 2.42 4.42 -6.10
CA ALA A 31 3.87 4.38 -6.05
C ALA A 31 4.50 4.65 -7.42
N VAL A 32 4.04 3.97 -8.47
CA VAL A 32 4.52 4.20 -9.85
C VAL A 32 4.24 5.63 -10.30
N PHE A 33 3.02 6.12 -10.07
CA PHE A 33 2.64 7.49 -10.40
C PHE A 33 3.46 8.51 -9.61
N GLY A 34 3.60 8.34 -8.30
CA GLY A 34 4.33 9.27 -7.44
C GLY A 34 5.82 9.28 -7.72
N LEU A 35 6.43 8.12 -7.97
CA LEU A 35 7.83 8.03 -8.38
C LEU A 35 8.04 8.67 -9.76
N GLY A 36 7.12 8.46 -10.70
CA GLY A 36 7.14 9.13 -12.00
C GLY A 36 7.01 10.65 -11.89
N ALA A 37 6.07 11.14 -11.09
CA ALA A 37 5.89 12.57 -10.83
C ALA A 37 7.13 13.19 -10.18
N LEU A 38 7.74 12.49 -9.22
CA LEU A 38 8.98 12.91 -8.58
C LEU A 38 10.16 12.91 -9.57
N SER A 39 10.21 11.95 -10.49
CA SER A 39 11.23 11.89 -11.54
C SER A 39 11.13 13.09 -12.48
N VAL A 40 9.92 13.42 -12.95
CA VAL A 40 9.66 14.63 -13.77
C VAL A 40 10.00 15.92 -13.01
N ALA A 41 9.65 16.00 -11.73
CA ALA A 41 9.89 17.20 -10.93
C ALA A 41 11.38 17.40 -10.57
N THR A 42 12.16 16.33 -10.47
CA THR A 42 13.57 16.39 -10.07
C THR A 42 14.54 16.22 -11.23
N ASP A 43 14.05 15.92 -12.43
CA ASP A 43 14.83 15.58 -13.63
C ASP A 43 15.86 14.46 -13.36
N ARG A 44 15.51 13.55 -12.44
CA ARG A 44 16.34 12.43 -12.01
C ARG A 44 15.62 11.12 -12.23
N ASP A 45 16.38 10.13 -12.70
CA ASP A 45 15.88 8.78 -12.84
C ASP A 45 15.97 8.05 -11.49
N ILE A 46 14.84 7.90 -10.80
CA ILE A 46 14.77 7.41 -9.41
C ILE A 46 14.90 5.88 -9.36
N ILE A 47 14.65 5.20 -10.49
CA ILE A 47 14.72 3.74 -10.59
C ILE A 47 16.13 3.26 -10.93
N ALA A 48 16.96 4.15 -11.49
CA ALA A 48 18.35 3.87 -11.80
C ALA A 48 19.26 4.36 -10.68
N VAL A 49 19.76 3.44 -9.86
CA VAL A 49 20.89 3.77 -8.98
C VAL A 49 22.11 3.97 -9.90
N PRO A 50 22.78 5.16 -9.86
CA PRO A 50 23.93 5.42 -10.73
C PRO A 50 24.97 4.31 -10.62
N GLY A 51 25.24 3.61 -11.73
CA GLY A 51 26.24 2.54 -11.80
C GLY A 51 25.74 1.12 -11.47
N LEU A 52 24.50 0.91 -11.02
CA LEU A 52 23.96 -0.40 -10.59
C LEU A 52 22.73 -0.88 -11.40
N GLY A 53 22.22 -0.04 -12.30
CA GLY A 53 21.06 -0.36 -13.16
C GLY A 53 19.72 -0.36 -12.42
N GLN A 54 18.68 -0.93 -13.05
CA GLN A 54 17.29 -0.91 -12.55
C GLN A 54 16.95 -2.08 -11.60
N VAL A 55 17.83 -3.09 -11.52
CA VAL A 55 17.56 -4.34 -10.78
C VAL A 55 17.31 -4.10 -9.27
N PRO A 56 18.15 -3.33 -8.54
CA PRO A 56 17.92 -3.09 -7.12
C PRO A 56 16.60 -2.38 -6.85
N GLY A 57 16.22 -1.43 -7.71
CA GLY A 57 14.94 -0.72 -7.62
C GLY A 57 13.75 -1.65 -7.84
N ALA A 58 13.80 -2.52 -8.85
CA ALA A 58 12.73 -3.47 -9.14
C ALA A 58 12.54 -4.48 -8.00
N VAL A 59 13.64 -5.02 -7.46
CA VAL A 59 13.60 -5.96 -6.32
C VAL A 59 13.08 -5.27 -5.06
N GLY A 60 13.50 -4.04 -4.79
CA GLY A 60 12.98 -3.22 -3.70
C GLY A 60 11.47 -2.98 -3.82
N MET A 61 11.00 -2.63 -5.02
CA MET A 61 9.59 -2.38 -5.28
C MET A 61 8.73 -3.65 -5.11
N LEU A 62 9.19 -4.79 -5.62
CA LEU A 62 8.51 -6.08 -5.40
C LEU A 62 8.42 -6.41 -3.91
N ALA A 63 9.51 -6.23 -3.17
CA ALA A 63 9.51 -6.44 -1.72
C ALA A 63 8.56 -5.49 -0.99
N ALA A 64 8.45 -4.23 -1.43
CA ALA A 64 7.50 -3.27 -0.87
C ALA A 64 6.05 -3.74 -1.08
N VAL A 65 5.70 -4.19 -2.28
CA VAL A 65 4.35 -4.70 -2.58
C VAL A 65 4.01 -5.92 -1.70
N VAL A 66 4.95 -6.85 -1.57
CA VAL A 66 4.77 -8.04 -0.71
C VAL A 66 4.64 -7.64 0.76
N ALA A 67 5.51 -6.77 1.26
CA ALA A 67 5.48 -6.29 2.64
C ALA A 67 4.17 -5.54 2.95
N PHE A 68 3.69 -4.71 2.03
CA PHE A 68 2.41 -4.03 2.12
C PHE A 68 1.26 -5.02 2.23
N ALA A 69 1.19 -5.98 1.30
CA ALA A 69 0.13 -6.98 1.27
C ALA A 69 0.11 -7.84 2.56
N LEU A 70 1.26 -8.32 3.02
CA LEU A 70 1.36 -9.11 4.25
C LEU A 70 0.98 -8.30 5.50
N SER A 71 1.46 -7.06 5.61
CA SER A 71 1.19 -6.19 6.74
C SER A 71 -0.30 -5.80 6.80
N LEU A 72 -0.87 -5.45 5.64
CA LEU A 72 -2.29 -5.12 5.54
C LEU A 72 -3.16 -6.35 5.81
N TRP A 73 -2.81 -7.52 5.29
CA TRP A 73 -3.50 -8.78 5.56
C TRP A 73 -3.52 -9.12 7.05
N GLY A 74 -2.38 -9.00 7.74
CA GLY A 74 -2.29 -9.19 9.19
C GLY A 74 -3.20 -8.24 9.97
N SER A 75 -3.31 -6.99 9.52
CA SER A 75 -4.23 -6.00 10.10
C SER A 75 -5.71 -6.34 9.84
N LEU A 76 -6.04 -6.72 8.60
CA LEU A 76 -7.40 -7.07 8.18
C LEU A 76 -7.89 -8.40 8.76
N ARG A 77 -7.01 -9.31 9.19
CA ARG A 77 -7.45 -10.53 9.90
C ARG A 77 -8.02 -10.26 11.29
N ARG A 78 -7.74 -9.11 11.90
CA ARG A 78 -8.26 -8.76 13.24
C ARG A 78 -9.75 -8.39 13.15
N SER A 79 -10.51 -8.76 14.19
CA SER A 79 -11.97 -8.53 14.30
C SER A 79 -12.36 -7.05 14.30
N HIS A 80 -11.46 -6.17 14.77
CA HIS A 80 -11.61 -4.71 14.73
C HIS A 80 -10.36 -4.04 14.14
N PRO A 81 -10.29 -3.83 12.82
CA PRO A 81 -9.17 -3.14 12.20
C PRO A 81 -9.19 -1.65 12.60
N SER A 82 -8.16 -1.19 13.31
CA SER A 82 -8.02 0.22 13.68
C SER A 82 -7.47 1.04 12.51
N PHE A 83 -7.94 2.27 12.30
CA PHE A 83 -7.34 3.19 11.33
C PHE A 83 -5.87 3.53 11.66
N LEU A 84 -5.46 3.38 12.93
CA LEU A 84 -4.06 3.52 13.35
C LEU A 84 -3.14 2.44 12.77
N ALA A 85 -3.67 1.37 12.18
CA ALA A 85 -2.87 0.38 11.49
C ALA A 85 -2.35 0.89 10.13
N ALA A 86 -3.01 1.87 9.50
CA ALA A 86 -2.56 2.42 8.23
C ALA A 86 -1.14 3.02 8.28
N PRO A 87 -0.80 3.92 9.22
CA PRO A 87 0.57 4.43 9.32
C PRO A 87 1.58 3.34 9.68
N ALA A 88 1.20 2.33 10.48
CA ALA A 88 2.09 1.21 10.80
C ALA A 88 2.39 0.34 9.56
N VAL A 89 1.38 0.04 8.73
CA VAL A 89 1.53 -0.70 7.46
C VAL A 89 2.38 0.10 6.48
N ALA A 90 2.13 1.41 6.35
CA ALA A 90 2.91 2.29 5.48
C ALA A 90 4.38 2.36 5.90
N LEU A 91 4.64 2.53 7.20
CA LEU A 91 5.98 2.55 7.75
C LEU A 91 6.71 1.22 7.56
N ALA A 92 6.06 0.10 7.86
CA ALA A 92 6.62 -1.24 7.65
C ALA A 92 6.98 -1.48 6.18
N THR A 93 6.11 -1.03 5.26
CA THR A 93 6.33 -1.12 3.81
C THR A 93 7.53 -0.30 3.36
N ALA A 94 7.63 0.96 3.80
CA ALA A 94 8.75 1.84 3.45
C ALA A 94 10.08 1.33 4.02
N LEU A 95 10.08 0.81 5.25
CA LEU A 95 11.27 0.21 5.87
C LEU A 95 11.68 -1.08 5.14
N ALA A 96 10.73 -1.95 4.79
CA ALA A 96 11.02 -3.17 4.04
C ALA A 96 11.62 -2.84 2.66
N HIS A 97 11.07 -1.86 1.95
CA HIS A 97 11.65 -1.37 0.71
C HIS A 97 13.10 -0.91 0.91
N LEU A 98 13.34 -0.04 1.90
CA LEU A 98 14.66 0.55 2.14
C LEU A 98 15.70 -0.52 2.51
N VAL A 99 15.34 -1.46 3.39
CA VAL A 99 16.22 -2.57 3.80
C VAL A 99 16.54 -3.47 2.61
N VAL A 100 15.56 -3.83 1.80
CA VAL A 100 15.79 -4.72 0.65
C VAL A 100 16.64 -4.04 -0.42
N VAL A 101 16.40 -2.77 -0.72
CA VAL A 101 17.28 -2.01 -1.63
C VAL A 101 18.70 -1.93 -1.08
N TRP A 102 18.86 -1.64 0.21
CA TRP A 102 20.16 -1.57 0.86
C TRP A 102 20.92 -2.91 0.79
N ILE A 103 20.25 -4.04 1.08
CA ILE A 103 20.84 -5.38 0.94
C ILE A 103 21.20 -5.67 -0.53
N ALA A 104 20.28 -5.40 -1.46
CA ALA A 104 20.50 -5.65 -2.87
C ALA A 104 21.70 -4.86 -3.42
N VAL A 105 21.83 -3.59 -3.03
CA VAL A 105 22.98 -2.76 -3.39
C VAL A 105 24.25 -3.28 -2.73
N ALA A 106 24.24 -3.59 -1.42
CA ALA A 106 25.43 -4.11 -0.72
C ALA A 106 25.95 -5.41 -1.35
N VAL A 107 25.05 -6.30 -1.77
CA VAL A 107 25.40 -7.55 -2.46
C VAL A 107 25.92 -7.28 -3.87
N ALA A 108 25.31 -6.34 -4.61
CA ALA A 108 25.71 -6.04 -5.99
C ALA A 108 27.03 -5.25 -6.08
N SER A 109 27.27 -4.30 -5.17
CA SER A 109 28.50 -3.49 -5.12
C SER A 109 29.63 -4.15 -4.34
N GLY A 110 29.31 -5.07 -3.42
CA GLY A 110 30.25 -5.57 -2.41
C GLY A 110 30.68 -4.51 -1.38
N ASP A 111 30.00 -3.35 -1.36
CA ASP A 111 30.38 -2.19 -0.55
C ASP A 111 29.18 -1.65 0.26
N LEU A 112 29.30 -1.75 1.59
CA LEU A 112 28.31 -1.30 2.55
C LEU A 112 28.17 0.22 2.61
N ILE A 113 29.24 0.96 2.30
CA ILE A 113 29.24 2.41 2.26
C ILE A 113 28.37 2.86 1.10
N VAL A 114 28.56 2.29 -0.09
CA VAL A 114 27.72 2.57 -1.28
C VAL A 114 26.25 2.27 -0.98
N ALA A 115 25.95 1.12 -0.37
CA ALA A 115 24.57 0.78 0.00
C ALA A 115 23.92 1.81 0.94
N THR A 116 24.68 2.28 1.93
CA THR A 116 24.20 3.26 2.91
C THR A 116 24.01 4.64 2.29
N VAL A 117 24.92 5.06 1.39
CA VAL A 117 24.77 6.30 0.62
C VAL A 117 23.51 6.25 -0.25
N VAL A 118 23.32 5.16 -1.00
CA VAL A 118 22.13 4.98 -1.85
C VAL A 118 20.84 5.01 -1.02
N ALA A 119 20.80 4.30 0.11
CA ALA A 119 19.66 4.34 1.02
C ALA A 119 19.38 5.76 1.54
N GLY A 120 20.42 6.50 1.92
CA GLY A 120 20.31 7.89 2.36
C GLY A 120 19.83 8.84 1.26
N ASP A 121 20.20 8.59 0.01
CA ASP A 121 19.77 9.37 -1.15
C ASP A 121 18.33 9.07 -1.53
N LEU A 122 17.84 7.84 -1.37
CA LEU A 122 16.41 7.53 -1.52
C LEU A 122 15.53 8.30 -0.52
N VAL A 123 16.01 8.42 0.72
CA VAL A 123 15.31 9.16 1.78
C VAL A 123 15.33 10.66 1.48
N ARG A 124 16.51 11.23 1.21
CA ARG A 124 16.66 12.67 0.91
C ARG A 124 16.04 13.07 -0.42
N GLY A 125 16.04 12.17 -1.40
CA GLY A 125 15.45 12.36 -2.72
C GLY A 125 13.92 12.29 -2.72
N GLY A 126 13.29 11.93 -1.61
CA GLY A 126 11.83 11.92 -1.46
C GLY A 126 11.15 10.64 -1.94
N ALA A 127 11.87 9.68 -2.53
CA ALA A 127 11.30 8.41 -2.98
C ALA A 127 10.70 7.61 -1.81
N SER A 128 11.39 7.58 -0.66
CA SER A 128 10.87 6.95 0.55
C SER A 128 9.60 7.65 1.06
N ALA A 129 9.51 8.97 0.95
CA ALA A 129 8.33 9.74 1.36
C ALA A 129 7.12 9.45 0.46
N VAL A 130 7.34 9.33 -0.86
CA VAL A 130 6.32 8.93 -1.82
C VAL A 130 5.74 7.55 -1.48
N LEU A 131 6.61 6.56 -1.23
CA LEU A 131 6.16 5.21 -0.86
C LEU A 131 5.39 5.21 0.47
N LEU A 132 5.83 6.01 1.44
CA LEU A 132 5.14 6.16 2.73
C LEU A 132 3.74 6.76 2.54
N ALA A 133 3.62 7.82 1.74
CA ALA A 133 2.34 8.47 1.45
C ALA A 133 1.41 7.55 0.66
N ALA A 134 1.91 6.90 -0.39
CA ALA A 134 1.16 5.94 -1.20
C ALA A 134 0.66 4.77 -0.33
N GLY A 135 1.53 4.22 0.51
CA GLY A 135 1.19 3.15 1.45
C GLY A 135 0.14 3.59 2.46
N ALA A 136 0.24 4.81 3.01
CA ALA A 136 -0.72 5.33 3.96
C ALA A 136 -2.11 5.52 3.33
N ILE A 137 -2.18 6.12 2.14
CA ILE A 137 -3.44 6.35 1.41
C ILE A 137 -4.09 5.01 1.03
N ALA A 138 -3.31 4.08 0.49
CA ALA A 138 -3.80 2.78 0.07
C ALA A 138 -4.26 1.91 1.24
N ALA A 139 -3.48 1.86 2.33
CA ALA A 139 -3.85 1.12 3.54
C ALA A 139 -5.10 1.72 4.20
N TRP A 140 -5.20 3.05 4.26
CA TRP A 140 -6.38 3.72 4.77
C TRP A 140 -7.62 3.41 3.94
N GLY A 141 -7.51 3.47 2.60
CA GLY A 141 -8.58 3.11 1.68
C GLY A 141 -9.03 1.65 1.84
N GLY A 142 -8.09 0.71 1.93
CA GLY A 142 -8.40 -0.72 2.17
C GLY A 142 -9.11 -0.96 3.51
N ILE A 143 -8.66 -0.29 4.59
CA ILE A 143 -9.32 -0.35 5.90
C ILE A 143 -10.71 0.31 5.84
N ALA A 144 -10.83 1.43 5.14
CA ALA A 144 -12.10 2.13 4.95
C ALA A 144 -13.11 1.22 4.23
N LEU A 145 -12.76 0.58 3.11
CA LEU A 145 -13.63 -0.34 2.37
C LEU A 145 -14.18 -1.50 3.22
N ARG A 146 -13.40 -1.97 4.20
CA ARG A 146 -13.85 -3.01 5.13
C ARG A 146 -14.72 -2.46 6.26
N ARG A 147 -14.48 -1.22 6.70
CA ARG A 147 -15.16 -0.60 7.84
C ARG A 147 -16.45 0.10 7.43
N THR A 148 -16.46 0.77 6.28
CA THR A 148 -17.66 1.38 5.73
C THR A 148 -18.50 0.23 5.17
N ARG A 149 -19.65 0.00 5.81
CA ARG A 149 -20.69 -0.89 5.27
C ARG A 149 -21.33 -0.18 4.07
N ALA A 150 -20.54 0.05 3.01
CA ALA A 150 -21.04 0.53 1.74
C ALA A 150 -22.02 -0.53 1.27
N GLN A 151 -23.31 -0.29 1.51
CA GLN A 151 -24.35 -1.16 1.00
C GLN A 151 -24.32 -1.08 -0.52
N GLN A 152 -24.68 -2.19 -1.16
CA GLN A 152 -24.94 -2.17 -2.59
C GLN A 152 -25.92 -1.03 -2.87
N PRO A 153 -25.62 -0.10 -3.79
CA PRO A 153 -26.53 0.98 -4.12
C PRO A 153 -27.82 0.34 -4.63
N GLN A 154 -28.88 0.45 -3.83
CA GLN A 154 -30.19 -0.04 -4.17
C GLN A 154 -30.92 1.07 -4.91
N TRP A 155 -31.33 0.78 -6.14
CA TRP A 155 -32.10 1.73 -6.90
C TRP A 155 -33.52 1.86 -6.35
N PRO A 156 -34.19 3.01 -6.55
CA PRO A 156 -35.52 3.23 -5.99
C PRO A 156 -36.55 2.16 -6.36
N TRP A 157 -36.40 1.51 -7.51
CA TRP A 157 -37.26 0.44 -8.02
C TRP A 157 -36.85 -0.97 -7.58
N GLU A 158 -35.72 -1.12 -6.86
CA GLU A 158 -35.29 -2.39 -6.25
C GLU A 158 -35.75 -2.53 -4.80
N ARG A 159 -36.42 -1.48 -4.27
CA ARG A 159 -37.12 -1.57 -3.00
C ARG A 159 -38.47 -2.20 -3.33
N ASP A 160 -38.71 -3.41 -2.84
CA ASP A 160 -40.06 -3.96 -2.85
C ASP A 160 -40.95 -2.93 -2.15
N ASP A 161 -41.99 -2.46 -2.85
CA ASP A 161 -42.98 -1.51 -2.36
C ASP A 161 -43.79 -2.18 -1.22
N GLU A 162 -43.17 -2.39 -0.06
CA GLU A 162 -43.86 -2.77 1.18
C GLU A 162 -44.10 -1.49 1.99
N GLU A 163 -45.37 -1.06 1.98
CA GLU A 163 -45.99 0.10 2.70
C GLU A 163 -45.36 0.51 4.04
#